data_AF-A0A8B9PZ54-F1
#
_entry.id   AF-A0A8B9PZ54-F1
#
_cell.length_a   1.000
_cell.length_b   1.000
_cell.length_c   1.000
_cell.angle_alpha   90.00
_cell.angle_beta   90.00
_cell.angle_gamma   90.00
#
_symmetry.space_group_name_H-M   'P 1'
#
loop_
_entity.id
_entity.type
_entity.pdbx_description
1 polymer ?
#
loop_
_entity_poly.entity_id
_entity_poly.type
_entity_poly.pdbx_seq_one_letter_code
_entity_poly.pdbx_strand_id
1 'polypeptide(L)'
;MSELVPEPRQKPAVPMKPMGINANLLGYIGIDTIIEQMRKKTMKTGFDFNIMVVGQSGLGKSTLVNTLFKSQVSRKSSGWNREEKIPKTVEIKAIGHVIEEGGVKMKLTVIDTPGFGDQINNENCWEPIEKYINEQYEKFLKEEVNIARKKRIPDTRVHCCLYFISPTGHSLRPLDLEFMKHLSKVVNIIPVIAKADTMTLEEKTEFKQRESMPFAVVGSDKEYQVNGKRVLGRKTPWGIIEVENLTHCEFALLRDFVIRTHLQDLKEVTHNIHYETYRAKRLNDNGGLPPMTVETEENHESNL
;
A
#
# COMPACT_ATOMS: atom_id res chain seq x y z
N MET A 1 -61.79 61.20 11.66
CA MET A 1 -61.42 59.88 12.21
C MET A 1 -62.28 58.84 11.52
N SER A 2 -61.70 58.13 10.55
CA SER A 2 -62.27 56.90 9.97
C SER A 2 -61.10 56.17 9.32
N GLU A 3 -60.53 55.22 10.06
CA GLU A 3 -59.47 54.33 9.59
C GLU A 3 -59.98 53.49 8.41
N LEU A 4 -59.29 53.58 7.28
CA LEU A 4 -59.48 52.71 6.13
C LEU A 4 -58.74 51.40 6.40
N VAL A 5 -59.50 50.32 6.63
CA VAL A 5 -58.99 48.95 6.70
C VAL A 5 -58.57 48.51 5.29
N PRO A 6 -57.31 48.09 5.03
CA PRO A 6 -56.95 47.54 3.74
C PRO A 6 -57.31 46.06 3.63
N GLU A 7 -57.92 45.69 2.49
CA GLU A 7 -58.30 44.32 2.13
C GLU A 7 -57.10 43.34 2.08
N PRO A 8 -57.32 42.04 2.37
CA PRO A 8 -56.27 41.05 2.34
C PRO A 8 -55.79 40.76 0.90
N ARG A 9 -54.49 40.96 0.64
CA ARG A 9 -53.86 40.58 -0.63
C ARG A 9 -53.90 39.06 -0.82
N GLN A 10 -54.44 38.61 -1.95
CA GLN A 10 -54.34 37.21 -2.38
C GLN A 10 -52.86 36.80 -2.53
N LYS A 11 -52.51 35.66 -1.93
CA LYS A 11 -51.17 35.07 -2.09
C LYS A 11 -51.03 34.51 -3.51
N PRO A 12 -49.88 34.70 -4.18
CA PRO A 12 -49.65 34.15 -5.52
C PRO A 12 -49.66 32.61 -5.47
N ALA A 13 -50.30 32.00 -6.46
CA ALA A 13 -50.37 30.56 -6.64
C ALA A 13 -48.95 30.00 -6.94
N VAL A 14 -48.52 29.02 -6.14
CA VAL A 14 -47.25 28.32 -6.36
C VAL A 14 -47.45 27.31 -7.50
N PRO A 15 -46.60 27.29 -8.54
CA PRO A 15 -46.75 26.34 -9.64
C PRO A 15 -46.55 24.91 -9.13
N MET A 16 -47.46 24.01 -9.51
CA MET A 16 -47.38 22.58 -9.19
C MET A 16 -46.11 21.97 -9.78
N LYS A 17 -45.39 21.17 -8.98
CA LYS A 17 -44.23 20.39 -9.44
C LYS A 17 -44.65 19.46 -10.59
N PRO A 18 -43.89 19.38 -11.69
CA PRO A 18 -44.14 18.37 -12.71
C PRO A 18 -43.91 16.97 -12.12
N MET A 19 -44.92 16.12 -12.27
CA MET A 19 -44.86 14.70 -11.99
C MET A 19 -43.95 14.00 -13.01
N GLY A 20 -42.95 13.28 -12.51
CA GLY A 20 -42.44 12.05 -13.13
C GLY A 20 -41.40 12.18 -14.23
N ILE A 21 -40.12 12.16 -13.84
CA ILE A 21 -39.15 11.23 -14.44
C ILE A 21 -38.52 10.48 -13.26
N ASN A 22 -38.56 9.15 -13.28
CA ASN A 22 -38.02 8.29 -12.24
C ASN A 22 -36.53 8.59 -12.00
N ALA A 23 -36.23 9.39 -10.98
CA ALA A 23 -34.88 9.71 -10.52
C ALA A 23 -34.22 8.58 -9.72
N ASN A 24 -34.84 7.40 -9.64
CA ASN A 24 -34.32 6.26 -8.88
C ASN A 24 -33.34 5.37 -9.67
N LEU A 25 -32.95 5.73 -10.90
CA LEU A 25 -31.96 4.96 -11.68
C LEU A 25 -30.55 5.57 -11.66
N LEU A 26 -30.40 6.86 -11.33
CA LEU A 26 -29.12 7.51 -11.07
C LEU A 26 -29.19 8.08 -9.64
N GLY A 27 -28.61 7.36 -8.67
CA GLY A 27 -28.53 7.84 -7.28
C GLY A 27 -27.87 9.22 -7.19
N TYR A 28 -28.13 9.94 -6.09
CA TYR A 28 -27.66 11.31 -5.84
C TYR A 28 -26.20 11.55 -6.27
N ILE A 29 -26.00 12.55 -7.14
CA ILE A 29 -24.70 13.03 -7.63
C ILE A 29 -24.52 14.45 -7.14
N GLY A 30 -23.80 14.64 -6.03
CA GLY A 30 -23.42 15.95 -5.49
C GLY A 30 -21.90 16.10 -5.36
N ILE A 31 -21.40 17.34 -5.23
CA ILE A 31 -19.96 17.64 -5.03
C ILE A 31 -19.42 16.98 -3.76
N ASP A 32 -20.28 16.87 -2.73
CA ASP A 32 -20.04 16.14 -1.49
C ASP A 32 -19.81 14.63 -1.71
N THR A 33 -20.27 14.08 -2.83
CA THR A 33 -20.09 12.66 -3.19
C THR A 33 -18.97 12.42 -4.21
N ILE A 34 -18.23 13.44 -4.63
CA ILE A 34 -17.16 13.28 -5.64
C ILE A 34 -16.13 12.24 -5.20
N ILE A 35 -15.71 12.26 -3.94
CA ILE A 35 -14.73 11.32 -3.39
C ILE A 35 -15.29 9.89 -3.45
N GLU A 36 -16.55 9.71 -3.03
CA GLU A 36 -17.25 8.43 -3.04
C GLU A 36 -17.47 7.91 -4.48
N GLN A 37 -17.74 8.81 -5.43
CA GLN A 37 -17.87 8.48 -6.85
C GLN A 37 -16.54 8.12 -7.49
N MET A 38 -15.46 8.83 -7.17
CA MET A 38 -14.10 8.48 -7.59
C MET A 38 -13.68 7.12 -7.02
N ARG A 39 -13.97 6.87 -5.74
CA ARG A 39 -13.75 5.58 -5.07
C ARG A 39 -14.51 4.45 -5.78
N LYS A 40 -15.82 4.63 -6.03
CA LYS A 40 -16.67 3.65 -6.76
C LYS A 40 -16.22 3.42 -8.21
N LYS A 41 -15.76 4.46 -8.92
CA LYS A 41 -15.24 4.34 -10.29
C LYS A 41 -13.93 3.56 -10.33
N THR A 42 -13.01 3.88 -9.42
CA THR A 42 -11.73 3.17 -9.25
C THR A 42 -11.95 1.69 -8.91
N MET A 43 -12.94 1.40 -8.07
CA MET A 43 -13.38 0.03 -7.77
C MET A 43 -13.94 -0.71 -9.00
N LYS A 44 -14.62 -0.02 -9.93
CA LYS A 44 -15.14 -0.65 -11.17
C LYS A 44 -14.06 -0.92 -12.23
N THR A 45 -13.04 -0.08 -12.33
CA THR A 45 -11.95 -0.23 -13.35
C THR A 45 -10.77 -1.04 -12.86
N GLY A 46 -10.71 -1.29 -11.56
CA GLY A 46 -9.57 -1.88 -10.87
C GLY A 46 -8.41 -0.89 -10.71
N PHE A 47 -7.54 -1.15 -9.74
CA PHE A 47 -6.46 -0.25 -9.36
C PHE A 47 -5.19 -1.00 -8.96
N ASP A 48 -4.06 -0.31 -9.06
CA ASP A 48 -2.76 -0.82 -8.68
C ASP A 48 -2.45 -0.40 -7.23
N PHE A 49 -1.97 -1.33 -6.42
CA PHE A 49 -1.51 -1.05 -5.06
C PHE A 49 -0.16 -1.73 -4.85
N ASN A 50 0.82 -0.96 -4.37
CA ASN A 50 2.22 -1.36 -4.36
C ASN A 50 2.77 -1.20 -2.95
N ILE A 51 3.18 -2.32 -2.35
CA ILE A 51 3.75 -2.39 -1.01
C ILE A 51 5.23 -2.73 -1.15
N MET A 52 6.10 -2.05 -0.42
CA MET A 52 7.51 -2.40 -0.31
C MET A 52 7.79 -2.98 1.07
N VAL A 53 8.62 -4.02 1.17
CA VAL A 53 9.08 -4.57 2.45
C VAL A 53 10.54 -4.22 2.67
N VAL A 54 10.87 -3.54 3.77
CA VAL A 54 12.22 -3.06 4.09
C VAL A 54 12.58 -3.52 5.49
N GLY A 55 13.84 -3.85 5.74
CA GLY A 55 14.30 -4.32 7.06
C GLY A 55 15.59 -5.12 6.98
N GLN A 56 16.16 -5.45 8.14
CA GLN A 56 17.36 -6.27 8.21
C GLN A 56 17.16 -7.63 7.51
N SER A 57 18.26 -8.18 7.02
CA SER A 57 18.30 -9.55 6.51
C SER A 57 17.80 -10.56 7.54
N GLY A 58 17.12 -11.61 7.08
CA GLY A 58 16.67 -12.68 7.95
C GLY A 58 15.46 -12.36 8.85
N LEU A 59 14.85 -11.17 8.79
CA LEU A 59 13.63 -10.84 9.55
C LEU A 59 12.33 -11.47 8.99
N GLY A 60 12.41 -12.18 7.86
CA GLY A 60 11.26 -12.86 7.27
C GLY A 60 10.41 -12.00 6.33
N LYS A 61 11.02 -10.97 5.71
CA LYS A 61 10.38 -10.09 4.71
C LYS A 61 9.69 -10.87 3.60
N SER A 62 10.47 -11.64 2.83
CA SER A 62 9.98 -12.49 1.73
C SER A 62 8.96 -13.54 2.19
N THR A 63 9.09 -14.05 3.42
CA THR A 63 8.09 -14.94 4.02
C THR A 63 6.77 -14.21 4.24
N LEU A 64 6.79 -12.98 4.75
CA LEU A 64 5.57 -12.18 4.93
C LEU A 64 4.93 -11.83 3.58
N VAL A 65 5.73 -11.54 2.54
CA VAL A 65 5.22 -11.34 1.18
C VAL A 65 4.39 -12.54 0.72
N ASN A 66 4.95 -13.75 0.84
CA ASN A 66 4.25 -14.99 0.50
C ASN A 66 3.00 -15.21 1.37
N THR A 67 3.09 -14.88 2.67
CA THR A 67 1.97 -14.97 3.61
C THR A 67 0.82 -14.05 3.16
N LEU A 68 1.13 -12.80 2.78
CA LEU A 68 0.16 -11.80 2.33
C LEU A 68 -0.56 -12.28 1.07
N PHE A 69 0.18 -12.79 0.08
CA PHE A 69 -0.45 -13.33 -1.14
C PHE A 69 -1.32 -14.56 -0.86
N LYS A 70 -0.84 -15.54 -0.08
CA LYS A 70 -1.62 -16.76 0.24
C LYS A 70 -2.87 -16.47 1.06
N SER A 71 -2.84 -15.42 1.87
CA SER A 71 -4.01 -14.97 2.64
C SER A 71 -5.08 -14.31 1.76
N GLN A 72 -4.71 -13.75 0.60
CA GLN A 72 -5.60 -12.98 -0.27
C GLN A 72 -6.11 -13.76 -1.49
N VAL A 73 -5.36 -14.75 -1.97
CA VAL A 73 -5.81 -15.59 -3.08
C VAL A 73 -6.85 -16.56 -2.56
N SER A 74 -8.06 -16.54 -3.13
CA SER A 74 -9.09 -17.55 -2.87
C SER A 74 -8.44 -18.93 -2.91
N ARG A 75 -8.66 -19.74 -1.86
CA ARG A 75 -8.05 -21.08 -1.69
C ARG A 75 -8.48 -22.11 -2.76
N LYS A 76 -9.00 -21.65 -3.90
CA LYS A 76 -9.22 -22.45 -5.10
C LYS A 76 -7.87 -22.64 -5.81
N SER A 77 -7.16 -23.66 -5.35
CA SER A 77 -6.22 -24.48 -6.12
C SER A 77 -5.33 -23.73 -7.12
N SER A 78 -4.46 -22.85 -6.63
CA SER A 78 -3.20 -22.58 -7.33
C SER A 78 -2.18 -23.59 -6.82
N GLY A 79 -1.84 -24.56 -7.68
CA GLY A 79 -0.81 -25.56 -7.43
C GLY A 79 0.57 -24.91 -7.38
N TRP A 80 0.89 -24.19 -6.30
CA TRP A 80 2.27 -23.87 -5.95
C TRP A 80 2.84 -25.07 -5.20
N ASN A 81 3.20 -26.09 -5.97
CA ASN A 81 3.88 -27.29 -5.47
C ASN A 81 5.39 -27.04 -5.37
N ARG A 82 5.95 -27.54 -4.25
CA ARG A 82 7.37 -27.71 -3.88
C ARG A 82 8.18 -26.48 -3.47
N GLU A 83 8.24 -26.32 -2.16
CA GLU A 83 9.46 -26.30 -1.34
C GLU A 83 10.76 -25.95 -2.05
N GLU A 84 11.09 -24.66 -2.06
CA GLU A 84 12.47 -24.21 -2.03
C GLU A 84 12.66 -23.34 -0.79
N LYS A 85 13.78 -23.52 -0.08
CA LYS A 85 14.19 -22.56 0.94
C LYS A 85 14.25 -21.20 0.27
N ILE A 86 13.47 -20.24 0.78
CA ILE A 86 13.48 -18.88 0.24
C ILE A 86 14.93 -18.36 0.30
N PRO A 87 15.59 -18.12 -0.86
CA PRO A 87 16.97 -17.68 -0.87
C PRO A 87 17.08 -16.27 -0.29
N LYS A 88 18.29 -15.86 0.10
CA LYS A 88 18.53 -14.47 0.51
C LYS A 88 18.25 -13.55 -0.67
N THR A 89 17.43 -12.52 -0.45
CA THR A 89 17.15 -11.48 -1.44
C THR A 89 18.39 -10.61 -1.64
N VAL A 90 18.97 -10.65 -2.84
CA VAL A 90 20.17 -9.88 -3.23
C VAL A 90 19.86 -8.60 -3.99
N GLU A 91 18.68 -8.51 -4.59
CA GLU A 91 18.23 -7.39 -5.43
C GLU A 91 16.77 -7.03 -5.14
N ILE A 92 16.37 -5.81 -5.49
CA ILE A 92 14.98 -5.37 -5.37
C ILE A 92 14.13 -6.09 -6.43
N LYS A 93 13.09 -6.81 -6.01
CA LYS A 93 12.21 -7.60 -6.89
C LYS A 93 10.75 -7.27 -6.63
N ALA A 94 10.03 -6.90 -7.68
CA ALA A 94 8.60 -6.62 -7.62
C ALA A 94 7.78 -7.82 -8.12
N ILE A 95 6.88 -8.33 -7.29
CA ILE A 95 5.99 -9.45 -7.59
C ILE A 95 4.56 -8.92 -7.61
N GLY A 96 3.91 -8.98 -8.77
CA GLY A 96 2.53 -8.52 -8.95
C GLY A 96 1.54 -9.69 -9.01
N HIS A 97 0.43 -9.60 -8.28
CA HIS A 97 -0.68 -10.53 -8.37
C HIS A 97 -2.00 -9.77 -8.47
N VAL A 98 -2.92 -10.22 -9.33
CA VAL A 98 -4.26 -9.63 -9.44
C VAL A 98 -5.20 -10.35 -8.47
N ILE A 99 -5.74 -9.60 -7.52
CA ILE A 99 -6.70 -10.06 -6.52
C ILE A 99 -8.07 -9.53 -6.91
N GLU A 100 -9.11 -10.34 -6.78
CA GLU A 100 -10.50 -9.92 -7.01
C GLU A 100 -11.31 -10.13 -5.73
N GLU A 101 -11.80 -9.04 -5.14
CA GLU A 101 -12.66 -9.06 -3.94
C GLU A 101 -13.94 -8.26 -4.24
N GLY A 102 -15.11 -8.87 -4.06
CA GLY A 102 -16.40 -8.18 -4.30
C GLY A 102 -16.63 -7.70 -5.74
N GLY A 103 -16.01 -8.33 -6.75
CA GLY A 103 -16.08 -7.92 -8.16
C GLY A 103 -15.15 -6.76 -8.54
N VAL A 104 -14.30 -6.32 -7.61
CA VAL A 104 -13.27 -5.31 -7.82
C VAL A 104 -11.93 -5.99 -8.05
N LYS A 105 -11.26 -5.69 -9.17
CA LYS A 105 -9.92 -6.21 -9.48
C LYS A 105 -8.83 -5.27 -8.98
N MET A 106 -8.02 -5.69 -8.03
CA MET A 106 -6.84 -4.97 -7.56
C MET A 106 -5.58 -5.68 -8.03
N LYS A 107 -4.64 -4.96 -8.64
CA LYS A 107 -3.28 -5.48 -8.85
C LYS A 107 -2.43 -5.13 -7.64
N LEU A 108 -2.17 -6.11 -6.79
CA LEU A 108 -1.27 -5.98 -5.65
C LEU A 108 0.14 -6.31 -6.09
N THR A 109 1.04 -5.33 -6.04
CA THR A 109 2.48 -5.54 -6.23
C THR A 109 3.17 -5.48 -4.88
N VAL A 110 3.99 -6.49 -4.58
CA VAL A 110 4.85 -6.48 -3.40
C VAL A 110 6.31 -6.45 -3.86
N ILE A 111 7.04 -5.45 -3.38
CA ILE A 111 8.43 -5.16 -3.72
C ILE A 111 9.29 -5.68 -2.56
N ASP A 112 9.96 -6.81 -2.79
CA ASP A 112 10.94 -7.37 -1.85
C ASP A 112 12.29 -6.70 -2.03
N THR A 113 12.94 -6.34 -0.93
CA THR A 113 14.22 -5.63 -0.95
C THR A 113 15.32 -6.45 -0.30
N PRO A 114 16.59 -6.23 -0.68
CA PRO A 114 17.73 -6.78 0.04
C PRO A 114 17.67 -6.38 1.51
N GLY A 115 18.20 -7.24 2.38
CA GLY A 115 18.41 -6.89 3.78
C GLY A 115 19.56 -5.90 3.93
N PHE A 116 19.39 -4.87 4.75
CA PHE A 116 20.49 -4.04 5.24
C PHE A 116 21.04 -4.61 6.56
N GLY A 117 22.16 -4.07 7.06
CA GLY A 117 22.72 -4.46 8.37
C GLY A 117 23.56 -5.73 8.37
N ASP A 118 23.86 -6.29 7.19
CA ASP A 118 24.75 -7.46 7.03
C ASP A 118 26.21 -7.04 6.74
N GLN A 119 26.44 -5.77 6.41
CA GLN A 119 27.76 -5.23 6.06
C GLN A 119 28.45 -4.62 7.29
N ILE A 120 29.79 -4.53 7.23
CA ILE A 120 30.58 -3.86 8.29
C ILE A 120 30.29 -2.36 8.29
N ASN A 121 30.25 -1.72 7.11
CA ASN A 121 29.79 -0.35 6.95
C ASN A 121 28.33 -0.36 6.43
N ASN A 122 27.42 0.27 7.18
CA ASN A 122 26.01 0.42 6.82
C ASN A 122 25.63 1.89 6.58
N GLU A 123 26.61 2.79 6.45
CA GLU A 123 26.37 4.16 6.01
C GLU A 123 25.59 4.16 4.70
N ASN A 124 24.58 5.03 4.61
CA ASN A 124 23.76 5.24 3.41
C ASN A 124 23.06 3.98 2.85
N CYS A 125 22.85 2.95 3.67
CA CYS A 125 22.17 1.72 3.23
C CYS A 125 20.70 1.92 2.79
N TRP A 126 20.11 3.10 3.05
CA TRP A 126 18.79 3.51 2.56
C TRP A 126 18.79 4.04 1.12
N GLU A 127 19.93 4.50 0.59
CA GLU A 127 20.02 5.12 -0.74
C GLU A 127 19.47 4.24 -1.88
N PRO A 128 19.75 2.92 -1.95
CA PRO A 128 19.19 2.09 -3.02
C PRO A 128 17.66 2.02 -2.99
N ILE A 129 17.08 2.06 -1.78
CA ILE A 129 15.63 2.02 -1.58
C ILE A 129 15.00 3.36 -1.95
N GLU A 130 15.59 4.45 -1.47
CA GLU A 130 15.15 5.81 -1.80
C GLU A 130 15.25 6.08 -3.31
N LYS A 131 16.34 5.63 -3.95
CA LYS A 131 16.53 5.70 -5.40
C LYS A 131 15.42 4.97 -6.14
N TYR A 132 15.11 3.73 -5.75
CA TYR A 132 14.02 2.97 -6.37
C TYR A 132 12.67 3.69 -6.25
N ILE A 133 12.34 4.26 -5.09
CA ILE A 133 11.09 5.01 -4.88
C ILE A 133 11.04 6.22 -5.80
N ASN A 134 12.11 7.02 -5.84
CA ASN A 134 12.22 8.19 -6.70
C ASN A 134 12.14 7.85 -8.19
N GLU A 135 12.71 6.72 -8.62
CA GLU A 135 12.57 6.23 -10.00
C GLU A 135 11.10 5.92 -10.35
N GLN A 136 10.28 5.46 -9.40
CA GLN A 136 8.85 5.24 -9.67
C GLN A 136 8.10 6.58 -9.80
N TYR A 137 8.46 7.59 -9.00
CA TYR A 137 7.91 8.93 -9.14
C TYR A 137 8.29 9.58 -10.47
N GLU A 138 9.55 9.45 -10.89
CA GLU A 138 10.02 9.95 -12.19
C GLU A 138 9.28 9.27 -13.36
N LYS A 139 9.09 7.94 -13.30
CA LYS A 139 8.31 7.21 -14.31
C LYS A 139 6.87 7.71 -14.39
N PHE A 140 6.23 7.93 -13.24
CA PHE A 140 4.87 8.44 -13.21
C PHE A 140 4.79 9.88 -13.76
N LEU A 141 5.73 10.75 -13.39
CA LEU A 141 5.81 12.13 -13.88
C LEU A 141 5.98 12.19 -15.41
N LYS A 142 6.84 11.34 -15.98
CA LYS A 142 7.02 11.24 -17.43
C LYS A 142 5.73 10.89 -18.16
N GLU A 143 4.98 9.93 -17.64
CA GLU A 143 3.69 9.53 -18.22
C GLU A 143 2.60 10.60 -18.03
N GLU A 144 2.61 11.35 -16.92
CA GLU A 144 1.68 12.44 -16.66
C GLU A 144 1.87 13.62 -17.62
N VAL A 145 3.13 13.97 -17.92
CA VAL A 145 3.46 15.09 -18.79
C VAL A 145 3.43 14.72 -20.28
N ASN A 146 3.50 13.43 -20.63
CA ASN A 146 3.45 12.99 -22.01
C ASN A 146 2.24 13.57 -22.76
N ILE A 147 2.47 14.13 -23.95
CA ILE A 147 1.44 14.75 -24.80
C ILE A 147 0.43 13.69 -25.28
N ALA A 148 0.90 12.48 -25.59
CA ALA A 148 0.07 11.34 -25.95
C ALA A 148 -0.48 10.64 -24.70
N ARG A 149 -1.27 11.36 -23.89
CA ARG A 149 -1.78 10.86 -22.61
C ARG A 149 -2.57 9.57 -22.77
N LYS A 150 -2.09 8.49 -22.16
CA LYS A 150 -2.85 7.25 -22.02
C LYS A 150 -4.10 7.54 -21.17
N LYS A 151 -5.23 6.92 -21.55
CA LYS A 151 -6.49 7.02 -20.78
C LYS A 151 -6.35 6.51 -19.33
N ARG A 152 -5.37 5.64 -19.09
CA ARG A 152 -5.00 5.10 -17.77
C ARG A 152 -3.48 5.03 -17.68
N ILE A 153 -2.90 5.80 -16.76
CA ILE A 153 -1.47 5.73 -16.44
C ILE A 153 -1.27 4.54 -15.47
N PRO A 154 -0.35 3.60 -15.75
CA PRO A 154 -0.02 2.54 -14.81
C PRO A 154 0.68 3.14 -13.59
N ASP A 155 0.17 2.85 -12.39
CA ASP A 155 0.72 3.39 -11.16
C ASP A 155 1.71 2.39 -10.53
N THR A 156 3.01 2.65 -10.70
CA THR A 156 4.09 1.83 -10.11
C THR A 156 4.66 2.44 -8.82
N ARG A 157 4.12 3.57 -8.35
CA ARG A 157 4.63 4.27 -7.16
C ARG A 157 4.43 3.41 -5.92
N VAL A 158 5.36 3.51 -4.98
CA VAL A 158 5.27 2.78 -3.71
C VAL A 158 4.25 3.49 -2.82
N HIS A 159 3.16 2.80 -2.49
CA HIS A 159 2.07 3.38 -1.70
C HIS A 159 2.31 3.22 -0.20
N CYS A 160 3.03 2.17 0.19
CA CYS A 160 3.35 1.89 1.57
C CYS A 160 4.65 1.08 1.67
N CYS A 161 5.46 1.39 2.68
CA CYS A 161 6.65 0.65 3.06
C CYS A 161 6.42 -0.02 4.43
N LEU A 162 6.39 -1.35 4.46
CA LEU A 162 6.41 -2.13 5.69
C LEU A 162 7.86 -2.21 6.18
N TYR A 163 8.15 -1.54 7.30
CA TYR A 163 9.48 -1.50 7.89
C TYR A 163 9.61 -2.53 9.01
N PHE A 164 10.41 -3.57 8.79
CA PHE A 164 10.59 -4.69 9.71
C PHE A 164 11.62 -4.35 10.78
N ILE A 165 11.18 -4.39 12.03
CA ILE A 165 12.00 -4.16 13.21
C ILE A 165 12.33 -5.52 13.84
N SER A 166 13.59 -5.68 14.24
CA SER A 166 14.05 -6.89 14.91
C SER A 166 13.39 -7.03 16.30
N PRO A 167 12.94 -8.23 16.69
CA PRO A 167 12.29 -8.47 17.99
C PRO A 167 13.32 -8.62 19.12
N THR A 168 14.10 -7.57 19.38
CA THR A 168 15.16 -7.60 20.41
C THR A 168 14.65 -7.37 21.83
N GLY A 169 13.41 -6.89 21.99
CA GLY A 169 12.83 -6.50 23.30
C GLY A 169 13.39 -5.19 23.89
N HIS A 170 14.47 -4.64 23.30
CA HIS A 170 15.11 -3.40 23.74
C HIS A 170 14.52 -2.17 23.02
N SER A 171 15.26 -1.07 22.93
CA SER A 171 14.86 0.10 22.13
C SER A 171 15.16 -0.10 20.65
N LEU A 172 14.59 0.77 19.81
CA LEU A 172 14.96 0.84 18.39
C LEU A 172 16.46 1.06 18.20
N ARG A 173 17.03 0.37 17.21
CA ARG A 173 18.44 0.56 16.86
C ARG A 173 18.62 1.94 16.22
N PRO A 174 19.74 2.63 16.46
CA PRO A 174 20.05 3.91 15.80
C PRO A 174 19.98 3.82 14.27
N LEU A 175 20.41 2.69 13.71
CA LEU A 175 20.31 2.42 12.27
C LEU A 175 18.86 2.43 11.78
N ASP A 176 17.93 1.83 12.54
CA ASP A 176 16.51 1.79 12.15
C ASP A 176 15.87 3.17 12.23
N LEU A 177 16.25 3.98 13.23
CA LEU A 177 15.78 5.36 13.38
C LEU A 177 16.21 6.22 12.20
N GLU A 178 17.49 6.18 11.80
CA GLU A 178 17.97 6.96 10.67
C GLU A 178 17.33 6.49 9.35
N PHE A 179 17.20 5.18 9.14
CA PHE A 179 16.55 4.62 7.95
C PHE A 179 15.09 5.09 7.83
N MET A 180 14.31 4.98 8.91
CA MET A 180 12.90 5.41 8.91
C MET A 180 12.77 6.93 8.73
N LYS A 181 13.69 7.72 9.31
CA LYS A 181 13.74 9.18 9.14
C LYS A 181 14.01 9.60 7.70
N HIS A 182 14.82 8.84 6.95
CA HIS A 182 15.00 9.07 5.52
C HIS A 182 13.75 8.67 4.71
N LEU A 183 13.26 7.44 4.91
CA LEU A 183 12.14 6.91 4.13
C LEU A 183 10.82 7.67 4.36
N SER A 184 10.56 8.15 5.58
CA SER A 184 9.28 8.80 5.93
C SER A 184 9.03 10.09 5.16
N LYS A 185 10.08 10.69 4.61
CA LYS A 185 9.99 11.88 3.76
C LYS A 185 9.49 11.59 2.34
N VAL A 186 9.58 10.33 1.90
CA VAL A 186 9.33 9.93 0.51
C VAL A 186 8.28 8.83 0.36
N VAL A 187 7.93 8.12 1.43
CA VAL A 187 6.92 7.05 1.41
C VAL A 187 6.23 6.89 2.76
N ASN A 188 4.99 6.41 2.75
CA ASN A 188 4.26 6.04 3.95
C ASN A 188 4.93 4.83 4.63
N ILE A 189 5.43 5.01 5.85
CA ILE A 189 6.04 3.92 6.63
C ILE A 189 5.02 3.31 7.58
N ILE A 190 4.95 1.99 7.59
CA ILE A 190 4.29 1.21 8.65
C ILE A 190 5.35 0.34 9.32
N PRO A 191 5.74 0.67 10.56
CA PRO A 191 6.70 -0.15 11.28
C PRO A 191 6.01 -1.42 11.81
N VAL A 192 6.72 -2.55 11.72
CA VAL A 192 6.21 -3.88 12.05
C VAL A 192 7.27 -4.67 12.82
N ILE A 193 6.88 -5.23 13.97
CA ILE A 193 7.76 -6.12 14.75
C ILE A 193 7.77 -7.49 14.06
N ALA A 194 8.94 -7.87 13.55
CA ALA A 194 9.14 -9.11 12.83
C ALA A 194 9.27 -10.30 13.80
N LYS A 195 8.93 -11.51 13.33
CA LYS A 195 9.06 -12.77 14.10
C LYS A 195 8.56 -12.63 15.53
N ALA A 196 7.36 -12.07 15.70
CA ALA A 196 6.79 -11.82 17.02
C ALA A 196 6.63 -13.11 17.86
N ASP A 197 6.74 -14.29 17.28
CA ASP A 197 6.82 -15.56 18.01
C ASP A 197 8.06 -15.71 18.90
N THR A 198 9.07 -14.85 18.75
CA THR A 198 10.26 -14.85 19.61
C THR A 198 10.12 -14.02 20.88
N MET A 199 9.02 -13.27 21.03
CA MET A 199 8.76 -12.42 22.19
C MET A 199 7.60 -12.98 23.01
N THR A 200 7.70 -12.85 24.32
CA THR A 200 6.59 -13.07 25.26
C THR A 200 5.51 -11.98 25.09
N LEU A 201 4.32 -12.21 25.65
CA LEU A 201 3.22 -11.25 25.58
C LEU A 201 3.55 -9.93 26.31
N GLU A 202 4.27 -10.03 27.42
CA GLU A 202 4.72 -8.89 28.23
C GLU A 202 5.73 -8.05 27.45
N GLU A 203 6.80 -8.66 26.92
CA GLU A 203 7.81 -7.97 26.11
C GLU A 203 7.19 -7.29 24.87
N LYS A 204 6.22 -7.94 24.22
CA LYS A 204 5.49 -7.31 23.09
C LYS A 204 4.77 -6.06 23.53
N THR A 205 4.06 -6.13 24.65
CA THR A 205 3.24 -5.01 25.15
C THR A 205 4.12 -3.83 25.53
N GLU A 206 5.20 -4.09 26.26
CA GLU A 206 6.17 -3.05 26.65
C GLU A 206 6.84 -2.40 25.44
N PHE A 207 7.31 -3.21 24.48
CA PHE A 207 7.96 -2.71 23.28
C PHE A 207 7.00 -1.86 22.43
N LYS A 208 5.75 -2.33 22.26
CA LYS A 208 4.72 -1.60 21.50
C LYS A 208 4.36 -0.27 22.16
N GLN A 209 4.22 -0.24 23.49
CA GLN A 209 3.90 0.99 24.22
C GLN A 209 5.04 2.00 24.15
N ARG A 210 6.28 1.55 24.32
CA ARG A 210 7.48 2.41 24.28
C ARG A 210 7.67 3.07 22.93
N GLU A 211 7.52 2.30 21.85
CA GLU A 211 7.88 2.73 20.50
C GLU A 211 6.67 3.06 19.62
N SER A 212 5.46 3.10 20.19
CA SER A 212 4.19 3.34 19.47
C SER A 212 4.00 2.45 18.24
N MET A 213 4.38 1.17 18.37
CA MET A 213 4.39 0.22 17.25
C MET A 213 3.00 -0.39 17.02
N PRO A 214 2.50 -0.41 15.78
CA PRO A 214 1.12 -0.84 15.53
C PRO A 214 0.96 -2.36 15.49
N PHE A 215 1.94 -3.11 14.96
CA PHE A 215 1.75 -4.54 14.64
C PHE A 215 2.95 -5.42 14.99
N ALA A 216 2.67 -6.56 15.63
CA ALA A 216 3.59 -7.66 15.90
C ALA A 216 3.19 -8.90 15.09
N VAL A 217 3.99 -9.24 14.07
CA VAL A 217 3.59 -10.22 13.05
C VAL A 217 4.46 -11.47 13.04
N VAL A 218 3.83 -12.57 12.61
CA VAL A 218 4.50 -13.83 12.31
C VAL A 218 4.18 -14.16 10.85
N GLY A 219 5.21 -14.35 10.04
CA GLY A 219 5.04 -14.81 8.65
C GLY A 219 5.10 -16.34 8.57
N SER A 220 4.28 -16.93 7.71
CA SER A 220 4.45 -18.32 7.31
C SER A 220 3.99 -18.55 5.87
N ASP A 221 4.80 -19.27 5.13
CA ASP A 221 4.47 -19.81 3.82
C ASP A 221 3.93 -21.25 3.88
N LYS A 222 3.81 -21.84 5.08
CA LYS A 222 3.34 -23.22 5.27
C LYS A 222 1.90 -23.25 5.75
N GLU A 223 1.16 -24.21 5.22
CA GLU A 223 -0.20 -24.54 5.66
C GLU A 223 -0.19 -25.79 6.52
N TYR A 224 -1.02 -25.79 7.55
CA TYR A 224 -1.27 -26.93 8.42
C TYR A 224 -2.77 -27.16 8.56
N GLN A 225 -3.16 -28.38 8.93
CA GLN A 225 -4.55 -28.70 9.26
C GLN A 225 -4.73 -28.61 10.78
N VAL A 226 -5.57 -27.67 11.22
CA VAL A 226 -5.91 -27.47 12.64
C VAL A 226 -7.43 -27.48 12.74
N ASN A 227 -8.00 -28.34 13.59
CA ASN A 227 -9.45 -28.51 13.76
C ASN A 227 -10.21 -28.72 12.43
N GLY A 228 -9.63 -29.52 11.53
CA GLY A 228 -10.20 -29.78 10.20
C GLY A 228 -10.07 -28.65 9.18
N LYS A 229 -9.61 -27.46 9.59
CA LYS A 229 -9.40 -26.30 8.71
C LYS A 229 -7.93 -26.19 8.29
N ARG A 230 -7.70 -25.91 7.00
CA ARG A 230 -6.37 -25.50 6.53
C ARG A 230 -6.09 -24.07 6.97
N VAL A 231 -4.96 -23.85 7.63
CA VAL A 231 -4.54 -22.56 8.16
C VAL A 231 -3.08 -22.30 7.83
N LEU A 232 -2.74 -21.05 7.49
CA LEU A 232 -1.34 -20.63 7.41
C LEU A 232 -0.77 -20.62 8.82
N GLY A 233 0.33 -21.32 9.04
CA GLY A 233 0.88 -21.47 10.39
C GLY A 233 2.36 -21.76 10.41
N ARG A 234 3.02 -21.42 11.51
CA ARG A 234 4.44 -21.71 11.77
C ARG A 234 4.53 -22.84 12.79
N LYS A 235 5.10 -23.97 12.40
CA LYS A 235 5.31 -25.11 13.31
C LYS A 235 6.53 -24.87 14.18
N THR A 236 6.35 -24.93 15.49
CA THR A 236 7.39 -24.88 16.51
C THR A 236 7.46 -26.24 17.22
N PRO A 237 8.46 -26.48 18.10
CA PRO A 237 8.47 -27.66 18.96
C PRO A 237 7.27 -27.74 19.91
N TRP A 238 6.63 -26.60 20.23
CA TRP A 238 5.57 -26.48 21.23
C TRP A 238 4.16 -26.47 20.62
N GLY A 239 4.02 -26.29 19.31
CA GLY A 239 2.72 -26.23 18.66
C GLY A 239 2.75 -25.57 17.29
N ILE A 240 1.57 -25.21 16.79
CA ILE A 240 1.40 -24.52 15.51
C ILE A 240 0.90 -23.11 15.82
N ILE A 241 1.68 -22.11 15.41
CA ILE A 241 1.30 -20.71 15.50
C ILE A 241 0.50 -20.37 14.24
N GLU A 242 -0.82 -20.32 14.36
CA GLU A 242 -1.71 -19.87 13.29
C GLU A 242 -1.53 -18.38 13.02
N VAL A 243 -1.14 -18.02 11.80
CA VAL A 243 -0.77 -16.65 11.42
C VAL A 243 -1.99 -15.73 11.33
N GLU A 244 -3.14 -16.25 10.92
CA GLU A 244 -4.38 -15.45 10.82
C GLU A 244 -5.16 -15.38 12.14
N ASN A 245 -4.68 -16.05 13.20
CA ASN A 245 -5.34 -16.04 14.50
C ASN A 245 -4.86 -14.86 15.35
N LEU A 246 -5.80 -13.98 15.73
CA LEU A 246 -5.55 -12.77 16.52
C LEU A 246 -5.03 -13.05 17.93
N THR A 247 -5.24 -14.26 18.47
CA THR A 247 -4.67 -14.65 19.76
C THR A 247 -3.19 -15.01 19.67
N HIS A 248 -2.68 -15.28 18.46
CA HIS A 248 -1.30 -15.69 18.22
C HIS A 248 -0.43 -14.54 17.72
N CYS A 249 -0.91 -13.76 16.74
CA CYS A 249 -0.20 -12.59 16.23
C CYS A 249 -1.14 -11.61 15.53
N GLU A 250 -0.61 -10.43 15.19
CA GLU A 250 -1.39 -9.31 14.66
C GLU A 250 -1.32 -9.21 13.13
N PHE A 251 -0.93 -10.30 12.44
CA PHE A 251 -0.82 -10.31 10.98
C PHE A 251 -2.17 -9.98 10.30
N ALA A 252 -3.28 -10.54 10.81
CA ALA A 252 -4.60 -10.25 10.26
C ALA A 252 -4.95 -8.75 10.35
N LEU A 253 -4.55 -8.08 11.45
CA LEU A 253 -4.73 -6.64 11.62
C LEU A 253 -3.90 -5.85 10.60
N LEU A 254 -2.62 -6.20 10.41
CA LEU A 254 -1.76 -5.57 9.40
C LEU A 254 -2.36 -5.72 7.99
N ARG A 255 -2.78 -6.94 7.63
CA ARG A 255 -3.39 -7.24 6.32
C ARG A 255 -4.65 -6.42 6.09
N ASP A 256 -5.56 -6.40 7.06
CA ASP A 256 -6.84 -5.69 6.95
C ASP A 256 -6.64 -4.16 7.01
N PHE A 257 -5.61 -3.69 7.72
CA PHE A 257 -5.17 -2.29 7.71
C PHE A 257 -4.74 -1.87 6.29
N VAL A 258 -3.76 -2.57 5.73
CA VAL A 258 -3.09 -2.18 4.48
C VAL A 258 -3.96 -2.42 3.24
N ILE A 259 -4.69 -3.54 3.19
CA ILE A 259 -5.37 -3.97 1.96
C ILE A 259 -6.86 -3.61 1.94
N ARG A 260 -7.49 -3.40 3.09
CA ARG A 260 -8.95 -3.19 3.17
C ARG A 260 -9.32 -1.79 3.62
N THR A 261 -8.85 -1.39 4.79
CA THR A 261 -9.35 -0.17 5.45
C THR A 261 -8.63 1.10 4.98
N HIS A 262 -7.31 1.13 5.00
CA HIS A 262 -6.50 2.34 4.76
C HIS A 262 -5.86 2.39 3.37
N LEU A 263 -6.18 1.44 2.49
CA LEU A 263 -5.59 1.34 1.17
C LEU A 263 -5.70 2.66 0.39
N GLN A 264 -6.91 3.22 0.34
CA GLN A 264 -7.18 4.43 -0.42
C GLN A 264 -6.44 5.64 0.17
N ASP A 265 -6.45 5.77 1.49
CA ASP A 265 -5.77 6.86 2.20
C ASP A 265 -4.25 6.81 1.96
N LEU A 266 -3.65 5.61 1.99
CA LEU A 266 -2.24 5.41 1.66
C LEU A 266 -1.94 5.88 0.22
N LYS A 267 -2.82 5.57 -0.74
CA LYS A 267 -2.66 6.04 -2.12
C LYS A 267 -2.77 7.56 -2.22
N GLU A 268 -3.73 8.16 -1.52
CA GLU A 268 -3.96 9.60 -1.54
C GLU A 268 -2.80 10.37 -0.91
N VAL A 269 -2.25 9.91 0.22
CA VAL A 269 -1.03 10.51 0.81
C VAL A 269 0.16 10.36 -0.14
N THR A 270 0.34 9.19 -0.76
CA THR A 270 1.39 9.01 -1.77
C THR A 270 1.26 10.00 -2.93
N HIS A 271 0.04 10.24 -3.42
CA HIS A 271 -0.16 11.16 -4.54
C HIS A 271 -0.04 12.62 -4.11
N ASN A 272 -0.79 13.04 -3.11
CA ASN A 272 -0.96 14.44 -2.74
C ASN A 272 0.21 15.01 -1.94
N ILE A 273 0.96 14.16 -1.24
CA ILE A 273 2.08 14.59 -0.38
C ILE A 273 3.40 14.16 -0.99
N HIS A 274 3.67 12.85 -1.06
CA HIS A 274 5.00 12.37 -1.43
C HIS A 274 5.34 12.66 -2.90
N TYR A 275 4.43 12.32 -3.81
CA TYR A 275 4.60 12.57 -5.24
C TYR A 275 4.59 14.06 -5.59
N GLU A 276 3.66 14.85 -5.05
CA GLU A 276 3.66 16.31 -5.30
C GLU A 276 4.91 17.00 -4.74
N THR A 277 5.43 16.56 -3.59
CA THR A 277 6.71 17.06 -3.06
C THR A 277 7.86 16.74 -4.02
N TYR A 278 7.91 15.50 -4.53
CA TYR A 278 8.90 15.10 -5.54
C TYR A 278 8.78 15.93 -6.82
N ARG A 279 7.55 16.08 -7.33
CA ARG A 279 7.22 16.82 -8.56
C ARG A 279 7.61 18.29 -8.44
N ALA A 280 7.27 18.94 -7.34
CA ALA A 280 7.64 20.34 -7.08
C ALA A 280 9.17 20.52 -7.08
N LYS A 281 9.89 19.64 -6.39
CA LYS A 281 11.37 19.65 -6.39
C LYS A 281 11.93 19.47 -7.80
N ARG A 282 11.42 18.47 -8.54
CA ARG A 282 11.93 18.13 -9.88
C ARG A 282 11.70 19.23 -10.90
N LEU A 283 10.54 19.89 -10.86
CA LEU A 283 10.22 21.01 -11.73
C LEU A 283 11.11 22.22 -11.40
N ASN A 284 11.38 22.51 -10.13
CA ASN A 284 12.30 23.59 -9.75
C ASN A 284 13.72 23.32 -10.26
N ASP A 285 14.22 22.09 -10.10
CA ASP A 285 15.59 21.71 -10.51
C ASP A 285 15.78 21.75 -12.04
N ASN A 286 14.72 21.51 -12.82
CA ASN A 286 14.74 21.57 -14.30
C ASN A 286 14.30 22.94 -14.86
N GLY A 287 14.27 24.01 -14.05
CA GLY A 287 13.86 25.35 -14.52
C GLY A 287 12.41 25.45 -14.98
N GLY A 288 11.53 24.60 -14.43
CA GLY A 288 10.10 24.52 -14.74
C GLY A 288 9.75 23.62 -15.94
N LEU A 289 10.75 23.01 -16.59
CA LEU A 289 10.54 22.16 -17.76
C LEU A 289 10.40 20.68 -17.37
N PRO A 290 9.43 19.96 -17.96
CA PRO A 290 9.31 18.53 -17.74
C PRO A 290 10.50 17.76 -18.34
N PRO A 291 10.81 16.55 -17.82
CA PRO A 291 11.90 15.72 -18.33
C PRO A 291 11.69 15.42 -19.81
N MET A 292 12.62 15.86 -20.66
CA MET A 292 12.62 15.55 -22.09
C MET A 292 12.71 14.03 -22.29
N THR A 293 11.77 13.45 -23.03
CA THR A 293 11.86 12.07 -23.52
C THR A 293 12.94 12.03 -24.60
N VAL A 294 14.16 11.65 -24.22
CA VAL A 294 15.18 11.28 -25.21
C VAL A 294 14.82 9.87 -25.68
N GLU A 295 14.06 9.78 -26.76
CA GLU A 295 13.94 8.53 -27.52
C GLU A 295 15.33 8.19 -28.05
N THR A 296 15.96 7.17 -27.47
CA THR A 296 17.21 6.63 -27.98
C THR A 296 16.82 5.70 -29.12
N GLU A 297 16.81 6.21 -30.35
CA GLU A 297 16.77 5.39 -31.55
C GLU A 297 18.10 4.61 -31.61
N GLU A 298 18.11 3.37 -31.13
CA GLU A 298 19.15 2.40 -31.49
C GLU A 298 18.96 2.05 -32.98
N ASN A 299 19.57 2.86 -33.85
CA ASN A 299 19.84 2.48 -35.23
C ASN A 299 20.80 1.29 -35.24
N HIS A 300 20.25 0.08 -35.35
CA HIS A 300 21.01 -1.05 -35.87
C HIS A 300 21.16 -0.87 -37.39
N GLU A 301 22.19 -0.13 -37.80
CA GLU A 301 22.79 -0.29 -39.13
C GLU A 301 23.47 -1.66 -39.17
N SER A 302 22.79 -2.63 -39.76
CA SER A 302 23.41 -3.84 -40.29
C SER A 302 24.17 -3.49 -41.56
N ASN A 303 25.48 -3.25 -41.45
CA ASN A 303 26.39 -3.24 -42.58
C ASN A 303 26.83 -4.67 -42.92
N LEU A 304 26.65 -5.00 -44.22
CA LEU A 304 27.45 -5.88 -45.10
C LEU A 304 28.25 -7.04 -44.49
#